data_AF-A0A937B5L1-F1
#
_entry.id   AF-A0A937B5L1-F1
#
_cell.length_a   1.000
_cell.length_b   1.000
_cell.length_c   1.000
_cell.angle_alpha   90.00
_cell.angle_beta   90.00
_cell.angle_gamma   90.00
#
_symmetry.space_group_name_H-M   'P 1'
#
loop_
_entity.id
_entity.type
_entity.pdbx_description
1 polymer ?
#
loop_
_entity_poly.entity_id
_entity_poly.type
_entity_poly.pdbx_seq_one_letter_code
_entity_poly.pdbx_strand_id
1 'polypeptide(L)'
;MGEPPNSLYQKDLYPVPGWSVLLFLAAAAAIGGPAILYLPDQSMLSLLAAFFVTGLVAVAISVAPLGLPAGLQALGIRAAGRWIIVLGVVVTTLLSFAVSQLGIQPEGMRQVTDSVRDPAVLVPTLLVLAVLAPLVEELVFRGLLYGWVAGRWGGLPALLVGSLAFAAAHYEPAHIVLVAPLGLWFGWLRWRTGSLLPSIVAHTINNGLAVAGAAFLGGT
;
A
#
# COMPACT_ATOMS: atom_id res chain seq x y z
N MET A 1 -41.82 5.95 -2.31
CA MET A 1 -40.99 4.94 -3.01
C MET A 1 -39.55 5.27 -2.67
N GLY A 2 -38.88 4.44 -1.87
CA GLY A 2 -37.48 4.65 -1.51
C GLY A 2 -36.59 4.37 -2.73
N GLU A 3 -35.53 5.16 -2.92
CA GLU A 3 -34.51 4.88 -3.93
C GLU A 3 -34.04 3.43 -3.80
N PRO A 4 -33.78 2.72 -4.93
CA PRO A 4 -33.17 1.41 -4.86
C PRO A 4 -31.82 1.51 -4.13
N PRO A 5 -31.51 0.60 -3.20
CA PRO A 5 -30.24 0.63 -2.50
C PRO A 5 -29.11 0.61 -3.54
N ASN A 6 -28.19 1.57 -3.43
CA ASN A 6 -27.04 1.67 -4.31
C ASN A 6 -26.23 0.36 -4.19
N SER A 7 -26.36 -0.52 -5.17
CA SER A 7 -25.82 -1.88 -5.15
C SER A 7 -24.29 -1.93 -5.06
N LEU A 8 -23.61 -0.80 -5.27
CA LEU A 8 -22.16 -0.65 -5.18
C LEU A 8 -21.65 -0.33 -3.76
N TYR A 9 -22.53 -0.07 -2.80
CA TYR A 9 -22.12 0.32 -1.45
C TYR A 9 -23.08 -0.22 -0.38
N GLN A 10 -22.69 -1.34 0.24
CA GLN A 10 -23.32 -1.86 1.45
C GLN A 10 -22.50 -1.38 2.65
N LYS A 11 -23.08 -0.50 3.47
CA LYS A 11 -22.46 0.07 4.68
C LYS A 11 -21.92 -1.00 5.63
N ASP A 12 -22.55 -2.17 5.60
CA ASP A 12 -22.24 -3.34 6.45
C ASP A 12 -20.94 -4.05 6.05
N LEU A 13 -20.32 -3.72 4.90
CA LEU A 13 -19.09 -4.34 4.43
C LEU A 13 -17.80 -3.73 5.01
N TYR A 14 -17.87 -2.62 5.74
CA TYR A 14 -16.70 -1.81 6.13
C TYR A 14 -16.66 -1.41 7.63
N PRO A 15 -16.55 -2.36 8.58
CA PRO A 15 -16.65 -2.06 10.01
C PRO A 15 -15.30 -1.70 10.64
N VAL A 16 -14.43 -0.88 10.01
CA VAL A 16 -13.21 -0.42 10.71
C VAL A 16 -13.61 0.68 11.70
N PRO A 17 -13.57 0.42 13.02
CA PRO A 17 -13.96 1.42 13.99
C PRO A 17 -12.86 2.48 14.12
N GLY A 18 -13.23 3.70 14.50
CA GLY A 18 -12.27 4.80 14.65
C GLY A 18 -11.15 4.49 15.66
N TRP A 19 -11.46 3.73 16.71
CA TRP A 19 -10.46 3.30 17.68
C TRP A 19 -9.39 2.38 17.07
N SER A 20 -9.70 1.63 16.00
CA SER A 20 -8.72 0.76 15.34
C SER A 20 -7.66 1.61 14.64
N VAL A 21 -8.05 2.70 13.98
CA VAL A 21 -7.10 3.66 13.40
C VAL A 21 -6.23 4.31 14.48
N LEU A 22 -6.83 4.71 15.60
CA LEU A 22 -6.07 5.28 16.73
C LEU A 22 -5.10 4.27 17.34
N LEU A 23 -5.52 3.01 17.49
CA LEU A 23 -4.69 1.92 18.00
C LEU A 23 -3.54 1.60 17.05
N PHE A 24 -3.76 1.63 15.73
CA PHE A 24 -2.70 1.52 14.74
C PHE A 24 -1.64 2.61 14.94
N LEU A 25 -2.05 3.88 15.04
CA LEU A 25 -1.12 5.00 15.23
C LEU A 25 -0.33 4.87 16.53
N ALA A 26 -1.01 4.51 17.64
CA ALA A 26 -0.37 4.31 18.92
C ALA A 26 0.63 3.14 18.91
N ALA A 27 0.24 2.00 18.33
CA ALA A 27 1.12 0.83 18.22
C ALA A 27 2.32 1.10 17.30
N ALA A 28 2.10 1.73 16.15
CA ALA A 28 3.18 2.09 15.22
C ALA A 28 4.20 3.03 15.87
N ALA A 29 3.75 4.02 16.64
CA ALA A 29 4.64 4.92 17.37
C ALA A 29 5.38 4.21 18.51
N ALA A 30 4.68 3.40 19.31
CA ALA A 30 5.25 2.71 20.46
C ALA A 30 6.27 1.63 20.08
N ILE A 31 6.10 0.99 18.93
CA ILE A 31 7.00 -0.07 18.45
C ILE A 31 8.09 0.52 17.55
N GLY A 32 7.72 1.40 16.61
CA GLY A 32 8.62 1.89 15.56
C GLY A 32 9.76 2.75 16.08
N GLY A 33 9.48 3.64 17.04
CA GLY A 33 10.51 4.48 17.66
C GLY A 33 11.63 3.63 18.28
N PRO A 34 11.31 2.75 19.25
CA PRO A 34 12.29 1.83 19.80
C PRO A 34 12.95 0.93 18.74
N ALA A 35 12.18 0.36 17.81
CA ALA A 35 12.73 -0.55 16.79
C ALA A 35 13.87 0.10 15.98
N ILE A 36 13.69 1.36 15.55
CA ILE A 36 14.71 2.10 14.80
C ILE A 36 15.95 2.40 15.66
N LEU A 37 15.78 2.69 16.96
CA LEU A 37 16.89 2.98 17.88
C LEU A 37 17.75 1.75 18.19
N TYR A 38 17.18 0.56 18.13
CA TYR A 38 17.88 -0.71 18.39
C TYR A 38 18.34 -1.44 17.12
N LEU A 39 18.22 -0.82 15.94
CA LEU A 39 18.75 -1.42 14.71
C LEU A 39 20.27 -1.55 14.77
N PRO A 40 20.84 -2.69 14.29
CA PRO A 40 22.28 -2.93 14.30
C PRO A 40 23.03 -2.00 13.34
N ASP A 41 22.36 -1.56 12.28
CA ASP A 41 22.87 -0.61 11.29
C ASP A 41 21.75 0.34 10.86
N GLN A 42 22.14 1.53 10.40
CA GLN A 42 21.21 2.57 9.94
C GLN A 42 21.17 2.63 8.40
N SER A 43 21.37 1.49 7.72
CA SER A 43 21.18 1.45 6.27
C SER A 43 19.73 1.73 5.90
N MET A 44 19.51 2.29 4.71
CA MET A 44 18.17 2.56 4.18
C MET A 44 17.31 1.29 4.19
N LEU A 45 17.87 0.14 3.82
CA LEU A 45 17.13 -1.12 3.78
C LEU A 45 16.70 -1.57 5.19
N SER A 46 17.60 -1.52 6.18
CA SER A 46 17.28 -1.87 7.58
C SER A 46 16.20 -0.96 8.16
N LEU A 47 16.28 0.35 7.88
CA LEU A 47 15.27 1.33 8.27
C LEU A 47 13.90 1.08 7.64
N LEU A 48 13.86 0.83 6.33
CA LEU A 48 12.61 0.53 5.62
C LEU A 48 12.02 -0.81 6.08
N ALA A 49 12.85 -1.84 6.26
CA ALA A 49 12.41 -3.11 6.80
C ALA A 49 11.78 -2.95 8.20
N ALA A 50 12.43 -2.22 9.10
CA ALA A 50 11.90 -1.94 10.44
C ALA A 50 10.58 -1.15 10.38
N PHE A 51 10.49 -0.13 9.53
CA PHE A 51 9.29 0.67 9.32
C PHE A 51 8.12 -0.20 8.87
N PHE A 52 8.29 -1.02 7.82
CA PHE A 52 7.21 -1.84 7.30
C PHE A 52 6.87 -3.04 8.20
N VAL A 53 7.84 -3.69 8.84
CA VAL A 53 7.56 -4.74 9.84
C VAL A 53 6.76 -4.15 11.00
N THR A 54 7.16 -2.99 11.52
CA THR A 54 6.40 -2.27 12.54
C THR A 54 4.99 -1.96 12.06
N GLY A 55 4.85 -1.44 10.84
CA GLY A 55 3.55 -1.15 10.24
C GLY A 55 2.65 -2.39 10.16
N LEU A 56 3.20 -3.53 9.73
CA LEU A 56 2.47 -4.80 9.67
C LEU A 56 1.99 -5.26 11.06
N VAL A 57 2.87 -5.21 12.06
CA VAL A 57 2.55 -5.55 13.45
C VAL A 57 1.49 -4.59 14.01
N ALA A 58 1.62 -3.29 13.76
CA ALA A 58 0.66 -2.28 14.18
C ALA A 58 -0.72 -2.49 13.53
N VAL A 59 -0.78 -2.87 12.24
CA VAL A 59 -2.03 -3.26 11.57
C VAL A 59 -2.63 -4.47 12.27
N ALA A 60 -1.84 -5.52 12.54
CA ALA A 60 -2.34 -6.72 13.21
C ALA A 60 -2.92 -6.41 14.60
N ILE A 61 -2.21 -5.60 15.41
CA ILE A 61 -2.69 -5.14 16.72
C ILE A 61 -3.98 -4.32 16.58
N SER A 62 -4.06 -3.45 15.58
CA SER A 62 -5.20 -2.55 15.40
C SER A 62 -6.52 -3.28 15.12
N VAL A 63 -6.46 -4.48 14.52
CA VAL A 63 -7.65 -5.27 14.18
C VAL A 63 -7.82 -6.50 15.07
N ALA A 64 -6.83 -6.85 15.89
CA ALA A 64 -6.89 -8.00 16.79
C ALA A 64 -8.14 -8.02 17.70
N PRO A 65 -8.62 -6.90 18.27
CA PRO A 65 -9.82 -6.91 19.11
C PRO A 65 -11.13 -7.24 18.37
N LEU A 66 -11.13 -7.19 17.03
CA LEU A 66 -12.27 -7.61 16.22
C LEU A 66 -12.34 -9.15 16.09
N GLY A 67 -11.23 -9.85 16.38
CA GLY A 67 -11.06 -11.27 16.07
C GLY A 67 -10.65 -11.50 14.61
N LEU A 68 -10.00 -12.63 14.33
CA LEU A 68 -9.36 -12.88 13.02
C LEU A 68 -10.34 -12.79 11.82
N PRO A 69 -11.51 -13.46 11.81
CA PRO A 69 -12.40 -13.39 10.65
C PRO A 69 -12.93 -11.98 10.37
N ALA A 70 -13.32 -11.25 11.42
CA ALA A 70 -13.85 -9.90 11.28
C ALA A 70 -12.75 -8.89 10.96
N GLY A 71 -11.54 -9.04 11.50
CA GLY A 71 -10.38 -8.21 11.18
C GLY A 71 -9.98 -8.33 9.71
N LEU A 72 -9.89 -9.56 9.18
CA LEU A 72 -9.62 -9.79 7.75
C LEU A 72 -10.71 -9.19 6.86
N GLN A 73 -11.98 -9.35 7.23
CA GLN A 73 -13.10 -8.76 6.49
C GLN A 73 -13.08 -7.22 6.54
N ALA A 74 -12.75 -6.63 7.69
CA ALA A 74 -12.66 -5.18 7.89
C ALA A 74 -11.55 -4.56 7.05
N LEU A 75 -10.38 -5.21 6.99
CA LEU A 75 -9.29 -4.83 6.08
C LEU A 75 -9.68 -5.06 4.61
N GLY A 76 -10.65 -5.93 4.35
CA GLY A 76 -11.07 -6.25 2.99
C GLY A 76 -10.26 -7.34 2.32
N ILE A 77 -9.66 -8.23 3.12
CA ILE A 77 -9.02 -9.44 2.64
C ILE A 77 -10.13 -10.43 2.29
N ARG A 78 -10.45 -10.51 1.00
CA ARG A 78 -11.48 -11.41 0.46
C ARG A 78 -11.18 -11.71 -1.01
N ALA A 79 -11.72 -12.81 -1.52
CA ALA A 79 -11.52 -13.20 -2.92
C ALA A 79 -12.04 -12.13 -3.89
N ALA A 80 -11.37 -12.01 -5.04
CA ALA A 80 -11.77 -11.16 -6.15
C ALA A 80 -11.70 -11.97 -7.45
N GLY A 81 -12.48 -11.58 -8.46
CA GLY A 81 -12.48 -12.25 -9.76
C GLY A 81 -11.11 -12.19 -10.43
N ARG A 82 -10.64 -13.29 -11.01
CA ARG A 82 -9.32 -13.35 -11.67
C ARG A 82 -9.12 -12.25 -12.72
N TRP A 83 -10.17 -11.89 -13.46
CA TRP A 83 -10.07 -10.87 -14.52
C TRP A 83 -9.87 -9.46 -13.99
N ILE A 84 -10.41 -9.13 -12.81
CA ILE A 84 -10.14 -7.83 -12.20
C ILE A 84 -8.71 -7.75 -11.64
N ILE A 85 -8.14 -8.88 -11.22
CA ILE A 85 -6.72 -8.97 -10.86
C ILE A 85 -5.84 -8.74 -12.09
N VAL A 86 -6.12 -9.44 -13.20
CA VAL A 86 -5.39 -9.26 -14.48
C VAL A 86 -5.50 -7.82 -14.96
N LEU A 87 -6.70 -7.23 -14.96
CA LEU A 87 -6.89 -5.82 -15.29
C LEU A 87 -6.08 -4.90 -14.37
N GLY A 88 -6.11 -5.18 -13.06
CA GLY A 88 -5.32 -4.51 -12.04
C GLY A 88 -3.85 -4.43 -12.43
N VAL A 89 -3.24 -5.57 -12.70
CA VAL A 89 -1.83 -5.69 -13.10
C VAL A 89 -1.56 -4.95 -14.41
N VAL A 90 -2.35 -5.21 -15.47
CA VAL A 90 -2.11 -4.62 -16.80
C VAL A 90 -2.19 -3.09 -16.75
N VAL A 91 -3.24 -2.53 -16.16
CA VAL A 91 -3.41 -1.08 -16.07
C VAL A 91 -2.33 -0.46 -15.19
N THR A 92 -1.96 -1.10 -14.07
CA THR A 92 -0.84 -0.64 -13.24
C THR A 92 0.46 -0.60 -14.02
N THR A 93 0.81 -1.65 -14.77
CA THR A 93 2.02 -1.68 -15.57
C THR A 93 2.02 -0.60 -16.64
N LEU A 94 0.89 -0.38 -17.34
CA LEU A 94 0.76 0.68 -18.34
C LEU A 94 0.87 2.08 -17.73
N LEU A 95 0.25 2.31 -16.56
CA LEU A 95 0.36 3.56 -15.82
C LEU A 95 1.80 3.83 -15.38
N SER A 96 2.46 2.83 -14.79
CA SER A 96 3.86 2.97 -14.36
C SER A 96 4.80 3.19 -15.53
N PHE A 97 4.56 2.52 -16.66
CA PHE A 97 5.28 2.82 -17.90
C PHE A 97 5.06 4.26 -18.33
N ALA A 98 3.81 4.73 -18.44
CA ALA A 98 3.51 6.11 -18.82
C ALA A 98 4.16 7.15 -17.89
N VAL A 99 4.11 6.91 -16.57
CA VAL A 99 4.75 7.77 -15.56
C VAL A 99 6.28 7.75 -15.70
N SER A 100 6.88 6.60 -16.01
CA SER A 100 8.34 6.50 -16.22
C SER A 100 8.82 7.34 -17.41
N GLN A 101 7.97 7.59 -18.42
CA GLN A 101 8.32 8.41 -19.59
C GLN A 101 8.45 9.90 -19.26
N LEU A 102 8.05 10.34 -18.05
CA LEU A 102 8.23 11.71 -17.60
C LEU A 102 9.71 12.04 -17.30
N GLY A 103 10.58 11.03 -17.18
CA GLY A 103 12.02 11.23 -16.95
C GLY A 103 12.36 11.78 -15.56
N ILE A 104 11.39 11.84 -14.64
CA ILE A 104 11.58 12.32 -13.27
C ILE A 104 12.07 11.15 -12.41
N GLN A 105 13.25 11.31 -11.80
CA GLN A 105 13.80 10.33 -10.86
C GLN A 105 13.93 10.93 -9.45
N PRO A 106 12.94 10.67 -8.57
CA PRO A 106 13.02 10.90 -7.14
C PRO A 106 14.30 10.36 -6.49
N GLU A 107 14.81 11.09 -5.51
CA GLU A 107 16.07 10.77 -4.83
C GLU A 107 16.02 9.39 -4.14
N GLY A 108 14.89 9.06 -3.51
CA GLY A 108 14.70 7.73 -2.91
C GLY A 108 14.79 6.58 -3.93
N MET A 109 14.26 6.78 -5.15
CA MET A 109 14.37 5.75 -6.20
C MET A 109 15.79 5.64 -6.77
N ARG A 110 16.56 6.74 -6.79
CA ARG A 110 17.98 6.71 -7.18
C ARG A 110 18.81 5.92 -6.18
N GLN A 111 18.61 6.16 -4.88
CA GLN A 111 19.30 5.40 -3.82
C GLN A 111 19.00 3.90 -3.89
N VAL A 112 17.74 3.54 -4.15
CA VAL A 112 17.36 2.13 -4.37
C VAL A 112 18.08 1.57 -5.58
N THR A 113 18.05 2.27 -6.72
CA THR A 113 18.71 1.86 -7.97
C THR A 113 20.21 1.62 -7.78
N ASP A 114 20.90 2.52 -7.09
CA ASP A 114 22.32 2.38 -6.82
C ASP A 114 22.62 1.20 -5.88
N SER A 115 21.75 0.97 -4.88
CA SER A 115 21.91 -0.14 -3.93
C SER A 115 21.74 -1.52 -4.57
N VAL A 116 20.76 -1.69 -5.47
CA VAL A 116 20.41 -3.01 -6.04
C VAL A 116 21.38 -3.49 -7.12
N ARG A 117 22.40 -2.69 -7.45
CA ARG A 117 23.53 -3.12 -8.29
C ARG A 117 24.43 -4.14 -7.61
N ASP A 118 24.44 -4.17 -6.27
CA ASP A 118 25.09 -5.24 -5.51
C ASP A 118 24.14 -6.46 -5.41
N PRO A 119 24.50 -7.62 -6.00
CA PRO A 119 23.68 -8.83 -5.92
C PRO A 119 23.38 -9.29 -4.50
N ALA A 120 24.25 -8.97 -3.53
CA ALA A 120 24.07 -9.38 -2.13
C ALA A 120 22.84 -8.73 -1.48
N VAL A 121 22.45 -7.53 -1.91
CA VAL A 121 21.31 -6.78 -1.34
C VAL A 121 20.04 -6.84 -2.20
N LEU A 122 20.12 -7.41 -3.41
CA LEU A 122 18.98 -7.49 -4.34
C LEU A 122 17.80 -8.29 -3.75
N VAL A 123 18.05 -9.50 -3.25
CA VAL A 123 16.99 -10.36 -2.69
C VAL A 123 16.32 -9.71 -1.47
N PRO A 124 17.08 -9.23 -0.45
CA PRO A 124 16.50 -8.45 0.64
C PRO A 124 15.69 -7.24 0.17
N THR A 125 16.18 -6.50 -0.81
CA THR A 125 15.48 -5.32 -1.35
C THR A 125 14.18 -5.70 -2.05
N LEU A 126 14.15 -6.80 -2.81
CA LEU A 126 12.91 -7.31 -3.40
C LEU A 126 11.89 -7.71 -2.32
N LEU A 127 12.32 -8.41 -1.27
CA LEU A 127 11.40 -8.79 -0.19
C LEU A 127 10.81 -7.57 0.52
N VAL A 128 11.63 -6.54 0.78
CA VAL A 128 11.17 -5.33 1.48
C VAL A 128 10.35 -4.44 0.55
N LEU A 129 10.87 -4.04 -0.61
CA LEU A 129 10.26 -3.01 -1.46
C LEU A 129 9.23 -3.55 -2.45
N ALA A 130 9.35 -4.80 -2.90
CA ALA A 130 8.39 -5.40 -3.82
C ALA A 130 7.25 -6.13 -3.11
N VAL A 131 7.47 -6.65 -1.90
CA VAL A 131 6.46 -7.45 -1.20
C VAL A 131 5.96 -6.76 0.06
N LEU A 132 6.84 -6.56 1.04
CA LEU A 132 6.44 -6.08 2.36
C LEU A 132 5.87 -4.66 2.32
N ALA A 133 6.51 -3.75 1.59
CA ALA A 133 6.08 -2.36 1.44
C ALA A 133 4.69 -2.26 0.79
N PRO A 134 4.43 -2.79 -0.43
CA PRO A 134 3.10 -2.81 -1.02
C PRO A 134 2.03 -3.45 -0.15
N LEU A 135 2.36 -4.55 0.54
CA LEU A 135 1.42 -5.22 1.42
C LEU A 135 0.98 -4.30 2.56
N VAL A 136 1.94 -3.68 3.25
CA VAL A 136 1.67 -2.82 4.41
C VAL A 136 0.95 -1.54 3.97
N GLU A 137 1.39 -0.92 2.87
CA GLU A 137 0.75 0.28 2.33
C GLU A 137 -0.71 0.00 1.96
N GLU A 138 -1.01 -1.10 1.27
CA GLU A 138 -2.39 -1.45 0.92
C GLU A 138 -3.23 -1.75 2.18
N LEU A 139 -2.67 -2.43 3.17
CA LEU A 139 -3.34 -2.68 4.45
C LEU A 139 -3.65 -1.39 5.22
N VAL A 140 -2.74 -0.42 5.23
CA VAL A 140 -2.92 0.86 5.93
C VAL A 140 -3.88 1.77 5.17
N PHE A 141 -3.63 2.03 3.89
CA PHE A 141 -4.38 3.02 3.12
C PHE A 141 -5.71 2.48 2.60
N ARG A 142 -5.76 1.25 2.07
CA ARG A 142 -6.96 0.65 1.44
C ARG A 142 -7.70 -0.30 2.39
N GLY A 143 -7.01 -0.80 3.42
CA GLY A 143 -7.61 -1.55 4.51
C GLY A 143 -8.17 -0.62 5.58
N LEU A 144 -7.30 -0.12 6.47
CA LEU A 144 -7.69 0.64 7.66
C LEU A 144 -8.31 2.01 7.32
N LEU A 145 -7.56 2.88 6.64
CA LEU A 145 -8.00 4.25 6.37
C LEU A 145 -9.23 4.26 5.46
N TYR A 146 -9.16 3.59 4.31
CA TYR A 146 -10.31 3.44 3.42
C TYR A 146 -11.50 2.80 4.14
N GLY A 147 -11.32 1.72 4.91
CA GLY A 147 -12.42 1.06 5.62
C GLY A 147 -13.12 2.00 6.61
N TRP A 148 -12.35 2.80 7.34
CA TRP A 148 -12.88 3.78 8.30
C TRP A 148 -13.64 4.92 7.61
N VAL A 149 -13.06 5.50 6.56
CA VAL A 149 -13.67 6.60 5.79
C VAL A 149 -14.90 6.09 5.05
N ALA A 150 -14.82 4.91 4.43
CA ALA A 150 -15.91 4.30 3.70
C ALA A 150 -17.12 4.12 4.60
N GLY A 151 -16.98 3.45 5.75
CA GLY A 151 -18.10 3.21 6.68
C GLY A 151 -18.83 4.48 7.14
N ARG A 152 -18.17 5.65 7.13
CA ARG A 152 -18.74 6.95 7.52
C ARG A 152 -19.30 7.75 6.36
N TRP A 153 -18.56 7.85 5.26
CA TRP A 153 -18.81 8.81 4.18
C TRP A 153 -18.95 8.18 2.79
N GLY A 154 -18.78 6.87 2.66
CA GLY A 154 -18.91 6.13 1.41
C GLY A 154 -17.59 5.89 0.67
N GLY A 155 -17.65 5.07 -0.38
CA GLY A 155 -16.46 4.60 -1.10
C GLY A 155 -15.70 5.69 -1.88
N LEU A 156 -16.39 6.68 -2.44
CA LEU A 156 -15.72 7.74 -3.21
C LEU A 156 -14.84 8.65 -2.31
N PRO A 157 -15.33 9.18 -1.17
CA PRO A 157 -14.45 9.86 -0.22
C PRO A 157 -13.29 9.00 0.27
N ALA A 158 -13.53 7.71 0.53
CA ALA A 158 -12.50 6.77 0.96
C ALA A 158 -11.41 6.55 -0.10
N LEU A 159 -11.79 6.44 -1.38
CA LEU A 159 -10.87 6.38 -2.50
C LEU A 159 -9.99 7.62 -2.53
N LEU A 160 -10.59 8.81 -2.51
CA LEU A 160 -9.85 10.07 -2.63
C LEU A 160 -8.91 10.28 -1.43
N VAL A 161 -9.42 10.15 -0.20
CA VAL A 161 -8.63 10.33 1.02
C VAL A 161 -7.50 9.31 1.11
N GLY A 162 -7.79 8.02 0.86
CA GLY A 162 -6.77 6.97 0.89
C GLY A 162 -5.69 7.15 -0.17
N SER A 163 -6.06 7.59 -1.38
CA SER A 163 -5.11 7.81 -2.49
C SER A 163 -4.22 9.02 -2.24
N LEU A 164 -4.79 10.12 -1.74
CA LEU A 164 -4.02 11.32 -1.39
C LEU A 164 -3.09 11.08 -0.20
N ALA A 165 -3.56 10.38 0.84
CA ALA A 165 -2.72 10.01 1.98
C ALA A 165 -1.57 9.08 1.57
N PHE A 166 -1.84 8.10 0.70
CA PHE A 166 -0.81 7.22 0.13
C PHE A 166 0.25 8.02 -0.62
N ALA A 167 -0.15 8.93 -1.51
CA ALA A 167 0.80 9.74 -2.25
C ALA A 167 1.62 10.63 -1.30
N ALA A 168 0.96 11.36 -0.41
CA ALA A 168 1.60 12.27 0.55
C ALA A 168 2.61 11.58 1.48
N ALA A 169 2.42 10.29 1.79
CA ALA A 169 3.35 9.51 2.62
C ALA A 169 4.75 9.32 2.00
N HIS A 170 4.93 9.66 0.71
CA HIS A 170 6.22 9.59 0.05
C HIS A 170 7.09 10.84 0.27
N TYR A 171 6.56 11.92 0.86
CA TYR A 171 7.21 13.18 1.27
C TYR A 171 7.93 14.01 0.21
N GLU A 172 8.40 13.40 -0.88
CA GLU A 172 9.11 14.05 -1.97
C GLU A 172 8.11 14.49 -3.05
N PRO A 173 8.01 15.80 -3.39
CA PRO A 173 7.03 16.30 -4.35
C PRO A 173 7.05 15.60 -5.71
N ALA A 174 8.26 15.33 -6.23
CA ALA A 174 8.43 14.57 -7.46
C ALA A 174 7.80 13.18 -7.33
N HIS A 175 8.10 12.46 -6.25
CA HIS A 175 7.57 11.12 -6.03
C HIS A 175 6.04 11.12 -5.85
N ILE A 176 5.50 12.08 -5.10
CA ILE A 176 4.06 12.27 -4.89
C ILE A 176 3.31 12.34 -6.24
N VAL A 177 3.82 13.14 -7.18
CA VAL A 177 3.22 13.28 -8.52
C VAL A 177 3.22 11.97 -9.29
N LEU A 178 4.31 11.19 -9.20
CA LEU A 178 4.44 9.91 -9.91
C LEU A 178 3.52 8.83 -9.34
N VAL A 179 3.35 8.77 -8.02
CA VAL A 179 2.54 7.71 -7.37
C VAL A 179 1.07 8.07 -7.21
N ALA A 180 0.67 9.34 -7.34
CA ALA A 180 -0.73 9.74 -7.19
C ALA A 180 -1.68 9.03 -8.18
N PRO A 181 -1.37 8.89 -9.49
CA PRO A 181 -2.21 8.13 -10.42
C PRO A 181 -2.35 6.66 -10.03
N LEU A 182 -1.27 6.02 -9.58
CA LEU A 182 -1.28 4.65 -9.07
C LEU A 182 -2.13 4.54 -7.81
N GLY A 183 -2.02 5.52 -6.92
CA GLY A 183 -2.81 5.59 -5.70
C GLY A 183 -4.31 5.62 -5.97
N LEU A 184 -4.74 6.46 -6.93
CA LEU A 184 -6.14 6.54 -7.39
C LEU A 184 -6.60 5.23 -8.02
N TRP A 185 -5.75 4.60 -8.84
CA TRP A 185 -6.05 3.31 -9.46
C TRP A 185 -6.24 2.19 -8.42
N PHE A 186 -5.34 2.06 -7.44
CA PHE A 186 -5.47 1.09 -6.36
C PHE A 186 -6.71 1.36 -5.49
N GLY A 187 -6.99 2.63 -5.19
CA GLY A 187 -8.21 3.05 -4.53
C GLY A 187 -9.48 2.68 -5.31
N TRP A 188 -9.44 2.79 -6.65
CA TRP A 188 -10.54 2.36 -7.51
C TRP A 188 -10.72 0.85 -7.51
N LEU A 189 -9.64 0.06 -7.61
CA LEU A 189 -9.71 -1.40 -7.49
C LEU A 189 -10.36 -1.82 -6.17
N ARG A 190 -9.95 -1.18 -5.07
CA ARG A 190 -10.55 -1.37 -3.75
C ARG A 190 -12.03 -1.02 -3.74
N TRP A 191 -12.41 0.13 -4.26
CA TRP A 191 -13.80 0.59 -4.28
C TRP A 191 -14.71 -0.30 -5.13
N ARG A 192 -14.23 -0.76 -6.29
CA ARG A 192 -15.01 -1.59 -7.21
C ARG A 192 -15.21 -3.01 -6.74
N THR A 193 -14.24 -3.57 -6.02
CA THR A 193 -14.24 -5.00 -5.69
C THR A 193 -14.57 -5.28 -4.23
N GLY A 194 -14.42 -4.29 -3.34
CA GLY A 194 -14.45 -4.53 -1.90
C GLY A 194 -13.33 -5.47 -1.43
N SER A 195 -12.30 -5.71 -2.25
CA SER A 195 -11.16 -6.58 -1.96
C SER A 195 -9.84 -5.81 -2.05
N LEU A 196 -8.86 -6.18 -1.22
CA LEU A 196 -7.47 -5.73 -1.33
C LEU A 196 -6.65 -6.56 -2.32
N LEU A 197 -7.06 -7.79 -2.63
CA LEU A 197 -6.21 -8.69 -3.43
C LEU A 197 -5.83 -8.12 -4.80
N PRO A 198 -6.73 -7.48 -5.58
CA PRO A 198 -6.34 -6.92 -6.86
C PRO A 198 -5.27 -5.83 -6.74
N SER A 199 -5.38 -4.94 -5.76
CA SER A 199 -4.41 -3.85 -5.57
C SER A 199 -3.10 -4.36 -4.98
N ILE A 200 -3.12 -5.27 -4.01
CA ILE A 200 -1.90 -5.91 -3.47
C ILE A 200 -1.12 -6.60 -4.58
N VAL A 201 -1.77 -7.42 -5.40
CA VAL A 201 -1.08 -8.15 -6.49
C VAL A 201 -0.52 -7.18 -7.52
N ALA A 202 -1.32 -6.20 -7.96
CA ALA A 202 -0.87 -5.20 -8.93
C ALA A 202 0.31 -4.37 -8.40
N HIS A 203 0.24 -3.94 -7.14
CA HIS A 203 1.27 -3.13 -6.49
C HIS A 203 2.56 -3.92 -6.24
N THR A 204 2.46 -5.17 -5.78
CA THR A 204 3.63 -6.06 -5.61
C THR A 204 4.33 -6.35 -6.93
N ILE A 205 3.58 -6.65 -7.99
CA ILE A 205 4.16 -6.88 -9.32
C ILE A 205 4.79 -5.58 -9.83
N ASN A 206 4.14 -4.44 -9.66
CA ASN A 206 4.67 -3.15 -10.07
C ASN A 206 6.03 -2.85 -9.43
N ASN A 207 6.12 -2.94 -8.11
CA ASN A 207 7.36 -2.65 -7.40
C ASN A 207 8.43 -3.70 -7.68
N GLY A 208 8.04 -4.97 -7.85
CA GLY A 208 8.94 -6.04 -8.27
C GLY A 208 9.56 -5.74 -9.63
N LEU A 209 8.75 -5.34 -10.61
CA LEU A 209 9.24 -4.93 -11.93
C LEU A 209 10.12 -3.68 -11.86
N ALA A 210 9.79 -2.70 -11.00
CA ALA A 210 10.60 -1.50 -10.81
C ALA A 210 11.98 -1.83 -10.23
N VAL A 211 12.04 -2.62 -9.15
CA VAL A 211 13.30 -3.04 -8.51
C VAL A 211 14.12 -3.93 -9.45
N ALA A 212 13.50 -4.91 -10.11
CA ALA A 212 14.19 -5.76 -11.07
C ALA A 212 14.70 -4.95 -12.28
N GLY A 213 13.89 -4.03 -12.81
CA GLY A 213 14.30 -3.11 -13.87
C GLY A 213 15.49 -2.24 -13.45
N ALA A 214 15.47 -1.69 -12.25
CA ALA A 214 16.60 -0.94 -11.70
C ALA A 214 17.88 -1.78 -11.62
N ALA A 215 17.78 -3.03 -11.17
CA ALA A 215 18.92 -3.95 -11.04
C ALA A 215 19.50 -4.43 -12.38
N PHE A 216 18.65 -4.69 -13.38
CA PHE A 216 19.07 -5.35 -14.63
C PHE A 216 19.12 -4.43 -15.86
N LEU A 217 18.42 -3.29 -15.83
CA LEU A 217 18.31 -2.36 -16.97
C LEU A 217 18.92 -0.98 -16.67
N GLY A 218 19.14 -0.62 -15.39
CA GLY A 218 19.71 0.66 -14.96
C GLY A 218 21.22 0.84 -15.21
N GLY A 219 21.80 0.05 -16.13
CA GLY A 219 23.24 -0.01 -16.42
C GLY A 219 23.63 0.33 -17.86
N THR A 220 22.71 0.84 -18.68
CA THR A 220 22.97 1.40 -20.03
C THR A 220 22.75 2.90 -20.03
#